data_AF-A0A2V6CMH3-F1
#
_entry.id   AF-A0A2V6CMH3-F1
#
_cell.length_a   1.000
_cell.length_b   1.000
_cell.length_c   1.000
_cell.angle_alpha   90.00
_cell.angle_beta   90.00
_cell.angle_gamma   90.00
#
_symmetry.space_group_name_H-M   'P 1'
#
loop_
_entity.id
_entity.type
_entity.pdbx_description
1 polymer ?
#
loop_
_entity_poly.entity_id
_entity_poly.type
_entity_poly.pdbx_seq_one_letter_code
_entity_poly.pdbx_strand_id
1 'polypeptide(L)' 'LTDPALVLLGEIVRAADSHPHNPHPAGEGLRWIAGGFSALGLSDHEILGREFVVYDALYAECKRRVS' A
#
# COMPACT_ATOMS: atom_id res chain seq x y z
N LEU A 1 10.74 7.07 -11.13
CA LEU A 1 11.33 6.23 -10.05
C LEU A 1 12.25 5.21 -10.71
N THR A 2 13.48 5.02 -10.24
CA THR A 2 14.46 4.07 -10.80
C THR A 2 14.62 2.80 -9.97
N ASP A 3 14.14 2.78 -8.73
CA ASP A 3 14.11 1.59 -7.87
C ASP A 3 12.95 0.67 -8.29
N PRO A 4 13.20 -0.57 -8.77
CA PRO A 4 12.16 -1.50 -9.19
C PRO A 4 11.17 -1.87 -8.08
N ALA A 5 11.61 -1.89 -6.82
CA ALA A 5 10.74 -2.17 -5.68
C ALA A 5 9.76 -1.02 -5.43
N LEU A 6 10.19 0.23 -5.62
CA LEU A 6 9.30 1.39 -5.56
C LEU A 6 8.33 1.45 -6.74
N VAL A 7 8.73 0.97 -7.92
CA VAL A 7 7.82 0.84 -9.07
C VAL A 7 6.71 -0.17 -8.76
N LEU A 8 7.07 -1.37 -8.28
CA LEU A 8 6.09 -2.40 -7.90
C LEU A 8 5.17 -1.92 -6.76
N LEU A 9 5.72 -1.26 -5.74
CA LEU A 9 4.90 -0.66 -4.68
C LEU A 9 3.92 0.38 -5.24
N GLY A 10 4.38 1.21 -6.18
CA GLY A 10 3.54 2.18 -6.87
C GLY A 10 2.37 1.53 -7.63
N GLU A 11 2.57 0.36 -8.24
CA GLU A 11 1.49 -0.40 -8.89
C GLU A 11 0.45 -0.90 -7.88
N ILE A 12 0.88 -1.36 -6.71
CA ILE A 12 -0.01 -1.80 -5.62
C ILE A 12 -0.84 -0.62 -5.10
N VAL A 13 -0.20 0.52 -4.82
CA VAL A 13 -0.88 1.74 -4.36
C VAL A 13 -1.86 2.24 -5.41
N ARG A 14 -1.46 2.24 -6.68
CA ARG A 14 -2.35 2.61 -7.80
C ARG A 14 -3.56 1.70 -7.91
N ALA A 15 -3.38 0.39 -7.68
CA ALA A 15 -4.49 -0.55 -7.67
C ALA A 15 -5.45 -0.29 -6.50
N ALA A 16 -4.91 0.00 -5.31
CA ALA A 16 -5.70 0.34 -4.13
C ALA A 16 -6.48 1.67 -4.29
N ASP A 17 -5.93 2.67 -4.96
CA ASP A 17 -6.56 3.99 -5.08
C ASP A 17 -7.49 4.09 -6.31
N SER A 18 -6.98 3.76 -7.49
CA SER A 18 -7.58 4.19 -8.75
C SER A 18 -8.24 3.09 -9.60
N HIS A 19 -8.34 1.84 -9.11
CA HIS A 19 -9.00 0.71 -9.77
C HIS A 19 -8.69 0.57 -11.29
N PRO A 20 -7.40 0.43 -11.67
CA PRO A 20 -7.03 0.34 -13.08
C PRO A 20 -7.57 -0.92 -13.76
N HIS A 21 -7.66 -0.92 -15.09
CA HIS A 21 -8.16 -2.05 -15.87
C HIS A 21 -7.47 -3.40 -15.59
N ASN A 22 -6.19 -3.38 -15.21
CA ASN A 22 -5.45 -4.56 -14.77
C ASN A 22 -4.80 -4.27 -13.41
N PRO A 23 -5.54 -4.41 -12.31
CA PRO A 23 -5.06 -4.05 -10.99
C PRO A 23 -4.11 -5.12 -10.44
N HIS A 24 -3.04 -4.69 -9.78
CA HIS A 24 -2.21 -5.60 -9.01
C HIS A 24 -3.04 -6.19 -7.85
N PRO A 25 -3.07 -7.52 -7.64
CA PRO A 25 -3.99 -8.17 -6.70
C PRO A 25 -3.79 -7.72 -5.24
N ALA A 26 -2.55 -7.39 -4.85
CA ALA A 26 -2.26 -6.86 -3.51
C ALA A 26 -2.92 -5.48 -3.24
N GLY A 27 -3.34 -4.75 -4.28
CA GLY A 27 -3.99 -3.44 -4.13
C GLY A 27 -5.32 -3.52 -3.39
N GLU A 28 -6.13 -4.56 -3.64
CA GLU A 28 -7.39 -4.76 -2.90
C GLU A 28 -7.14 -5.05 -1.41
N GLY A 29 -6.08 -5.79 -1.09
CA GLY A 29 -5.67 -6.00 0.30
C GLY A 29 -5.28 -4.69 0.99
N LEU A 30 -4.48 -3.86 0.32
CA LEU A 30 -4.11 -2.54 0.84
C LEU A 30 -5.33 -1.62 1.01
N ARG A 31 -6.28 -1.64 0.06
CA ARG A 31 -7.56 -0.91 0.17
C ARG A 31 -8.33 -1.32 1.43
N TRP A 32 -8.45 -2.62 1.67
CA TRP A 32 -9.16 -3.14 2.86
C TRP A 32 -8.49 -2.70 4.17
N ILE A 33 -7.16 -2.71 4.22
CA ILE A 33 -6.42 -2.23 5.38
C ILE A 33 -6.67 -0.74 5.62
N ALA A 34 -6.54 0.10 4.57
CA ALA A 34 -6.75 1.54 4.67
C ALA A 34 -8.20 1.89 5.06
N GLY A 35 -9.18 1.16 4.52
CA GLY A 35 -10.59 1.27 4.92
C GLY A 35 -10.81 0.89 6.38
N GLY A 36 -10.11 -0.15 6.86
CA GLY A 36 -10.11 -0.54 8.27
C GLY A 36 -9.57 0.55 9.19
N PHE A 37 -8.43 1.17 8.84
CA PHE A 37 -7.87 2.30 9.59
C PHE A 37 -8.83 3.49 9.64
N SER A 38 -9.49 3.80 8.53
CA SER A 38 -10.50 4.87 8.43
C SER A 38 -11.70 4.62 9.37
N ALA A 39 -12.02 3.36 9.64
CA ALA A 39 -13.14 2.98 10.51
C ALA A 39 -12.81 3.00 12.01
N LEU A 40 -11.54 3.20 12.42
CA LEU A 40 -11.13 3.17 13.82
C LEU A 40 -11.49 4.43 14.62
N GLY A 41 -12.00 5.48 13.96
CA GLY A 41 -12.33 6.76 14.61
C GLY A 41 -11.10 7.53 15.13
N LEU A 42 -9.92 7.25 14.57
CA LEU A 42 -8.66 7.94 14.87
C LEU A 42 -8.54 9.24 14.07
N SER A 43 -7.75 10.18 14.58
CA SER A 43 -7.34 11.34 13.78
C SER A 43 -6.38 10.95 12.66
N ASP A 44 -6.30 11.76 11.61
CA ASP A 44 -5.36 11.54 10.49
C ASP A 44 -3.92 11.34 10.98
N HIS A 45 -3.49 12.10 11.98
CA HIS A 45 -2.14 12.00 12.53
C HIS A 45 -1.90 10.65 13.22
N GLU A 46 -2.88 10.15 13.95
CA GLU A 46 -2.80 8.83 14.60
C GLU A 46 -2.86 7.69 13.58
N ILE A 47 -3.63 7.84 12.50
CA ILE A 47 -3.65 6.90 11.38
C ILE A 47 -2.26 6.82 10.76
N LEU A 48 -1.69 7.95 10.36
CA LEU A 48 -0.33 8.00 9.77
C LEU A 48 0.69 7.34 10.70
N GLY A 49 0.67 7.66 11.99
CA GLY A 49 1.59 7.08 12.97
C GLY A 49 1.48 5.56 13.14
N ARG A 50 0.34 4.95 12.77
CA ARG A 50 0.10 3.49 12.92
C ARG A 50 0.12 2.74 11.60
N GLU A 51 -0.23 3.39 10.49
CA GLU A 51 -0.38 2.74 9.19
C GLU A 51 0.94 2.66 8.40
N PHE A 52 1.91 3.55 8.65
CA PHE A 52 3.15 3.57 7.87
C PHE A 52 3.91 2.24 7.84
N VAL A 53 3.86 1.45 8.92
CA VAL A 53 4.52 0.13 8.97
C VAL A 53 3.99 -0.84 7.91
N VAL A 54 2.74 -0.67 7.45
CA VAL A 54 2.16 -1.46 6.35
C VAL A 54 2.91 -1.18 5.05
N TYR A 55 3.22 0.09 4.78
CA TYR A 55 4.00 0.49 3.60
C TYR A 55 5.45 0.02 3.69
N ASP A 56 6.06 0.04 4.89
CA ASP A 56 7.40 -0.52 5.11
C ASP A 56 7.44 -2.03 4.81
N ALA A 57 6.44 -2.77 5.29
CA ALA A 57 6.31 -4.21 5.05
C ALA A 57 6.08 -4.51 3.56
N LEU A 58 5.20 -3.75 2.89
CA LEU A 58 4.97 -3.89 1.45
C LEU A 58 6.23 -3.57 0.64
N TYR A 59 6.97 -2.52 1.00
CA TYR A 59 8.23 -2.20 0.33
C TYR A 59 9.28 -3.30 0.53
N ALA A 60 9.39 -3.86 1.73
CA ALA A 60 10.29 -4.98 2.00
C ALA A 60 9.95 -6.23 1.16
N GLU A 61 8.66 -6.56 1.04
CA GLU A 61 8.21 -7.65 0.17
C GLU A 61 8.45 -7.33 -1.32
N CYS A 62 8.23 -6.09 -1.75
CA CYS A 62 8.53 -5.65 -3.12
C CYS A 62 10.02 -5.84 -3.42
N LYS A 63 10.91 -5.43 -2.52
CA LYS A 63 12.36 -5.67 -2.64
C LYS A 63 12.67 -7.16 -2.79
N ARG A 64 12.05 -8.02 -1.98
CA ARG A 64 12.24 -9.48 -2.06
C ARG A 64 11.76 -10.07 -3.39
N ARG A 65 10.73 -9.50 -4.01
CA ARG A 65 10.13 -9.96 -5.28
C ARG A 65 10.91 -9.54 -6.52
N VAL A 66 11.56 -8.38 -6.48
CA VAL A 66 12.32 -7.83 -7.62
C VAL A 66 13.81 -8.14 -7.56
N SER A 67 14.27 -8.82 -6.50
CA SER A 67 15.64 -9.33 -6.35
C SER A 67 15.87 -10.60 -7.16
#